data_AF-A0A6J4SSL9-F1
#
_entry.id   AF-A0A6J4SSL9-F1
#
_cell.length_a   1.000
_cell.length_b   1.000
_cell.length_c   1.000
_cell.angle_alpha   90.00
_cell.angle_beta   90.00
_cell.angle_gamma   90.00
#
_symmetry.space_group_name_H-M   'P 1'
#
loop_
_entity.id
_entity.type
_entity.pdbx_description
1 polymer ?
#
loop_
_entity_poly.entity_id
_entity_poly.type
_entity_poly.pdbx_seq_one_letter_code
_entity_poly.pdbx_strand_id
1 'polypeptide(L)'
;MTYTTRTARALAVAGLALAASTASAQQTGTDMGKGNGTMHSMNMAQMERMMSGWPKASREAAAFMTKKYGAPAAMTAEMAVWGKTGPWKRTVVFAREYAHEFPAHHTDVMQQWIDYKATPTTYDELAMYDGSVVLERTSGEMSARCDKEGANFLALNLAHDIATGKQTVEGARKMYGEQIVAMKAGRSAPYTERLMFGMMSNTADPDRPAGMAMTGSRQ
;
A
#
# COMPACT_ATOMS: atom_id res chain seq x y z
N MET A 1 -27.14 -48.91 54.95
CA MET A 1 -28.25 -49.78 54.47
C MET A 1 -29.26 -48.89 53.75
N THR A 2 -29.55 -49.25 52.49
CA THR A 2 -30.82 -49.05 51.73
C THR A 2 -31.36 -47.65 51.36
N TYR A 3 -31.23 -47.31 50.06
CA TYR A 3 -32.22 -46.89 49.04
C TYR A 3 -33.59 -46.30 49.51
N THR A 4 -34.22 -45.33 48.81
CA THR A 4 -34.98 -45.55 47.55
C THR A 4 -35.52 -44.23 46.94
N THR A 5 -35.62 -44.19 45.60
CA THR A 5 -36.19 -43.20 44.65
C THR A 5 -37.73 -43.23 44.50
N ARG A 6 -38.35 -42.18 43.91
CA ARG A 6 -39.52 -42.22 42.95
C ARG A 6 -40.05 -40.79 42.61
N THR A 7 -39.97 -40.27 41.38
CA THR A 7 -40.82 -40.36 40.14
C THR A 7 -42.01 -39.39 39.99
N ALA A 8 -41.86 -38.45 39.02
CA ALA A 8 -42.73 -37.99 37.91
C ALA A 8 -44.29 -38.01 37.96
N ARG A 9 -44.95 -36.94 37.43
CA ARG A 9 -45.70 -36.94 36.14
C ARG A 9 -46.36 -35.59 35.78
N ALA A 10 -46.57 -35.41 34.47
CA ALA A 10 -47.08 -34.26 33.73
C ALA A 10 -48.62 -34.18 33.63
N LEU A 11 -49.15 -33.04 33.16
CA LEU A 11 -50.51 -32.90 32.62
C LEU A 11 -50.54 -31.89 31.45
N ALA A 12 -51.20 -32.31 30.37
CA ALA A 12 -51.46 -31.58 29.14
C ALA A 12 -52.92 -31.10 29.10
N VAL A 13 -53.21 -30.01 28.36
CA VAL A 13 -54.58 -29.60 28.00
C VAL A 13 -54.61 -29.22 26.52
N ALA A 14 -55.64 -29.70 25.81
CA ALA A 14 -55.90 -29.48 24.40
C ALA A 14 -57.36 -29.03 24.17
N GLY A 15 -57.58 -28.28 23.08
CA GLY A 15 -58.88 -27.96 22.46
C GLY A 15 -59.16 -26.45 22.40
N LEU A 16 -59.71 -25.84 21.34
CA LEU A 16 -60.23 -26.30 20.04
C LEU A 16 -60.31 -25.07 19.07
N ALA A 17 -60.40 -25.31 17.77
CA ALA A 17 -60.31 -24.34 16.66
C ALA A 17 -61.62 -23.60 16.28
N LEU A 18 -61.49 -22.48 15.56
CA LEU A 18 -62.53 -21.87 14.69
C LEU A 18 -61.88 -21.17 13.48
N ALA A 19 -62.59 -21.19 12.35
CA ALA A 19 -62.06 -21.12 10.98
C ALA A 19 -62.10 -19.74 10.28
N ALA A 20 -61.11 -19.56 9.40
CA ALA A 20 -61.04 -18.86 8.10
C ALA A 20 -61.70 -17.49 7.85
N SER A 21 -60.87 -16.51 7.46
CA SER A 21 -61.05 -15.76 6.20
C SER A 21 -59.72 -15.16 5.72
N THR A 22 -59.55 -15.15 4.40
CA THR A 22 -58.33 -14.86 3.64
C THR A 22 -58.09 -13.36 3.44
N ALA A 23 -56.88 -12.90 3.72
CA ALA A 23 -56.31 -11.70 3.09
C ALA A 23 -54.86 -12.01 2.69
N SER A 24 -54.58 -11.88 1.40
CA SER A 24 -53.29 -12.14 0.75
C SER A 24 -52.23 -11.13 1.21
N ALA A 25 -51.19 -11.61 1.91
CA ALA A 25 -49.95 -10.86 2.07
C ALA A 25 -48.89 -11.47 1.15
N GLN A 26 -48.58 -10.71 0.10
CA GLN A 26 -47.60 -11.02 -0.93
C GLN A 26 -46.21 -11.22 -0.31
N GLN A 27 -45.64 -12.42 -0.48
CA GLN A 27 -44.21 -12.64 -0.31
C GLN A 27 -43.45 -11.78 -1.33
N THR A 28 -42.60 -10.88 -0.84
CA THR A 28 -41.46 -10.38 -1.61
C THR A 28 -40.20 -10.81 -0.89
N GLY A 29 -39.77 -12.04 -1.18
CA GLY A 29 -38.40 -12.45 -0.95
C GLY A 29 -37.53 -11.75 -1.98
N THR A 30 -36.73 -10.77 -1.54
CA THR A 30 -35.68 -10.19 -2.38
C THR A 30 -34.46 -11.10 -2.33
N ASP A 31 -34.38 -11.94 -3.36
CA ASP A 31 -33.20 -12.37 -4.10
C ASP A 31 -31.84 -11.90 -3.52
N MET A 32 -31.21 -12.77 -2.72
CA MET A 32 -29.77 -12.73 -2.47
C MET A 32 -29.07 -13.25 -3.74
N GLY A 33 -28.97 -12.37 -4.73
CA GLY A 33 -28.28 -12.62 -5.97
C GLY A 33 -26.85 -13.09 -5.70
N LYS A 34 -26.56 -14.32 -6.13
CA LYS A 34 -25.19 -14.83 -6.30
C LYS A 34 -24.47 -13.98 -7.33
N GLY A 35 -23.88 -12.88 -6.88
CA GLY A 35 -22.95 -12.09 -7.68
C GLY A 35 -21.68 -12.91 -7.91
N ASN A 36 -21.57 -13.51 -9.10
CA ASN A 36 -20.32 -14.01 -9.64
C ASN A 36 -19.37 -12.79 -9.73
N GLY A 37 -18.53 -12.60 -8.73
CA GLY A 37 -17.62 -11.46 -8.61
C GLY A 37 -16.46 -11.55 -9.60
N THR A 38 -16.73 -11.47 -10.90
CA THR A 38 -15.74 -10.99 -11.85
C THR A 38 -15.50 -9.53 -11.53
N MET A 39 -14.41 -9.23 -10.82
CA MET A 39 -13.88 -7.86 -10.77
C MET A 39 -13.78 -7.38 -12.20
N HIS A 40 -14.70 -6.52 -12.63
CA HIS A 40 -14.61 -5.88 -13.93
C HIS A 40 -13.33 -5.06 -13.89
N SER A 41 -12.34 -5.42 -14.69
CA SER A 41 -11.15 -4.59 -14.82
C SER A 41 -11.62 -3.21 -15.27
N MET A 42 -11.18 -2.17 -14.55
CA MET A 42 -11.53 -0.80 -14.88
C MET A 42 -10.97 -0.48 -16.27
N ASN A 43 -11.82 -0.03 -17.19
CA ASN A 43 -11.37 0.32 -18.55
C ASN A 43 -10.82 1.75 -18.61
N MET A 44 -10.07 2.06 -19.67
CA MET A 44 -9.40 3.37 -19.83
C MET A 44 -10.37 4.56 -19.77
N ALA A 45 -11.55 4.45 -20.37
CA ALA A 45 -12.55 5.52 -20.35
C ALA A 45 -13.10 5.79 -18.94
N GLN A 46 -13.26 4.74 -18.12
CA GLN A 46 -13.64 4.90 -16.71
C GLN A 46 -12.52 5.59 -15.91
N MET A 47 -11.27 5.18 -16.11
CA MET A 47 -10.12 5.80 -15.46
C MET A 47 -9.99 7.29 -15.82
N GLU A 48 -10.10 7.64 -17.10
CA GLU A 48 -10.01 9.02 -17.57
C GLU A 48 -11.08 9.91 -16.95
N ARG A 49 -12.32 9.42 -16.83
CA ARG A 49 -13.40 10.16 -16.14
C ARG A 49 -13.07 10.42 -14.69
N MET A 50 -12.58 9.40 -13.97
CA MET A 50 -12.23 9.51 -12.56
C MET A 50 -11.02 10.44 -12.31
N MET A 51 -10.08 10.52 -13.25
CA MET A 51 -8.90 11.41 -13.17
C MET A 51 -9.12 12.80 -13.76
N SER A 52 -10.31 13.12 -14.27
CA SER A 52 -10.56 14.38 -14.97
C SER A 52 -10.16 15.62 -14.16
N GLY A 53 -10.38 15.60 -12.84
CA GLY A 53 -9.99 16.66 -11.90
C GLY A 53 -8.58 16.56 -11.33
N TRP A 54 -7.78 15.55 -11.69
CA TRP A 54 -6.45 15.38 -11.12
C TRP A 54 -5.43 16.35 -11.74
N PRO A 55 -4.39 16.76 -10.97
CA PRO A 55 -3.25 17.51 -11.51
C PRO A 55 -2.58 16.79 -12.67
N LYS A 56 -1.91 17.57 -13.53
CA LYS A 56 -1.22 17.04 -14.71
C LYS A 56 -0.19 15.96 -14.33
N ALA A 57 0.63 16.22 -13.30
CA ALA A 57 1.64 15.27 -12.85
C ALA A 57 1.03 13.92 -12.42
N SER A 58 -0.07 13.95 -11.65
CA SER A 58 -0.78 12.74 -11.22
C SER A 58 -1.33 11.94 -12.40
N ARG A 59 -1.93 12.62 -13.39
CA ARG A 59 -2.44 11.96 -14.61
C ARG A 59 -1.31 11.32 -15.43
N GLU A 60 -0.18 12.01 -15.56
CA GLU A 60 0.99 11.50 -16.27
C GLU A 60 1.60 10.29 -15.56
N ALA A 61 1.73 10.33 -14.23
CA ALA A 61 2.19 9.20 -13.43
C ALA A 61 1.24 8.00 -13.53
N ALA A 62 -0.07 8.22 -13.43
CA ALA A 62 -1.06 7.15 -13.58
C ALA A 62 -1.03 6.54 -14.98
N ALA A 63 -0.96 7.37 -16.04
CA ALA A 63 -0.85 6.89 -17.42
C ALA A 63 0.43 6.08 -17.66
N PHE A 64 1.56 6.53 -17.08
CA PHE A 64 2.82 5.80 -17.13
C PHE A 64 2.70 4.43 -16.45
N MET A 65 2.16 4.38 -15.24
CA MET A 65 1.95 3.12 -14.51
C MET A 65 0.98 2.19 -15.25
N THR A 66 -0.10 2.73 -15.82
CA THR A 66 -1.03 1.95 -16.65
C THR A 66 -0.38 1.37 -17.88
N LYS A 67 0.43 2.17 -18.58
CA LYS A 67 1.15 1.72 -19.78
C LYS A 67 2.17 0.61 -19.43
N LYS A 68 2.85 0.72 -18.29
CA LYS A 68 3.90 -0.23 -17.90
C LYS A 68 3.37 -1.49 -17.22
N TYR A 69 2.36 -1.38 -16.38
CA TYR A 69 1.90 -2.44 -15.48
C TYR A 69 0.43 -2.83 -15.64
N GLY A 70 -0.31 -2.18 -16.55
CA GLY A 70 -1.75 -2.41 -16.75
C GLY A 70 -2.62 -1.58 -15.81
N ALA A 71 -3.93 -1.77 -15.88
CA ALA A 71 -4.90 -1.02 -15.07
C ALA A 71 -4.64 -1.17 -13.55
N PRO A 72 -4.92 -0.13 -12.73
CA PRO A 72 -4.80 -0.23 -11.28
C PRO A 72 -5.76 -1.30 -10.73
N ALA A 73 -5.36 -1.94 -9.64
CA ALA A 73 -6.16 -2.93 -8.93
C ALA A 73 -7.36 -2.29 -8.21
N ALA A 74 -7.21 -1.04 -7.77
CA ALA A 74 -8.28 -0.25 -7.17
C ALA A 74 -8.10 1.24 -7.50
N MET A 75 -9.19 1.98 -7.57
CA MET A 75 -9.15 3.41 -7.83
C MET A 75 -10.33 4.11 -7.15
N THR A 76 -10.08 5.31 -6.62
CA THR A 76 -11.07 6.23 -6.08
C THR A 76 -10.95 7.59 -6.79
N ALA A 77 -11.74 8.57 -6.38
CA ALA A 77 -11.55 9.95 -6.86
C ALA A 77 -10.22 10.57 -6.43
N GLU A 78 -9.52 9.98 -5.46
CA GLU A 78 -8.35 10.58 -4.80
C GLU A 78 -7.05 9.80 -5.04
N MET A 79 -7.14 8.52 -5.43
CA MET A 79 -5.96 7.70 -5.67
C MET A 79 -6.22 6.51 -6.60
N ALA A 80 -5.15 6.02 -7.21
CA ALA A 80 -5.10 4.80 -8.01
C ALA A 80 -4.01 3.89 -7.43
N VAL A 81 -4.35 2.63 -7.22
CA VAL A 81 -3.52 1.66 -6.49
C VAL A 81 -3.18 0.50 -7.40
N TRP A 82 -1.87 0.25 -7.57
CA TRP A 82 -1.34 -0.98 -8.11
C TRP A 82 -0.84 -1.83 -6.93
N GLY A 83 -1.20 -3.12 -6.94
CA GLY A 83 -0.63 -4.10 -6.03
C GLY A 83 0.81 -4.44 -6.40
N LYS A 84 1.21 -5.69 -6.17
CA LYS A 84 2.56 -6.16 -6.48
C LYS A 84 2.84 -6.07 -7.98
N THR A 85 3.79 -5.22 -8.37
CA THR A 85 4.17 -4.96 -9.77
C THR A 85 5.67 -4.70 -9.86
N GLY A 86 6.39 -5.44 -10.71
CA GLY A 86 7.86 -5.35 -10.76
C GLY A 86 8.49 -5.59 -9.36
N PRO A 87 9.40 -4.71 -8.89
CA PRO A 87 9.97 -4.79 -7.55
C PRO A 87 9.06 -4.19 -6.45
N TRP A 88 7.98 -3.53 -6.84
CA TRP A 88 7.12 -2.78 -5.93
C TRP A 88 6.17 -3.71 -5.20
N LYS A 89 6.13 -3.58 -3.87
CA LYS A 89 5.09 -4.19 -3.04
C LYS A 89 3.72 -3.61 -3.35
N ARG A 90 3.68 -2.29 -3.56
CA ARG A 90 2.54 -1.55 -4.09
C ARG A 90 3.01 -0.21 -4.68
N THR A 91 2.20 0.35 -5.57
CA THR A 91 2.32 1.74 -6.04
C THR A 91 1.00 2.45 -5.84
N VAL A 92 1.04 3.68 -5.34
CA VAL A 92 -0.13 4.54 -5.21
C VAL A 92 0.16 5.86 -5.91
N VAL A 93 -0.69 6.22 -6.87
CA VAL A 93 -0.72 7.56 -7.47
C VAL A 93 -1.87 8.33 -6.85
N PHE A 94 -1.60 9.55 -6.40
CA PHE A 94 -2.53 10.42 -5.67
C PHE A 94 -3.00 11.59 -6.54
N ALA A 95 -4.26 11.99 -6.36
CA ALA A 95 -4.82 13.23 -6.90
C ALA A 95 -4.23 14.48 -6.22
N ARG A 96 -3.81 14.34 -4.96
CA ARG A 96 -3.19 15.43 -4.20
C ARG A 96 -1.69 15.46 -4.42
N GLU A 97 -1.18 16.62 -4.81
CA GLU A 97 0.23 16.92 -4.95
C GLU A 97 0.79 17.62 -3.71
N TYR A 98 2.09 17.44 -3.47
CA TYR A 98 2.86 18.20 -2.49
C TYR A 98 4.10 18.74 -3.19
N ALA A 99 4.42 20.01 -2.97
CA ALA A 99 5.64 20.60 -3.52
C ALA A 99 6.87 19.97 -2.89
N HIS A 100 7.87 19.65 -3.72
CA HIS A 100 9.13 19.08 -3.30
C HIS A 100 10.29 19.79 -4.01
N GLU A 101 11.18 20.39 -3.24
CA GLU A 101 12.25 21.27 -3.74
C GLU A 101 13.57 20.54 -4.03
N PHE A 102 13.67 19.25 -3.69
CA PHE A 102 14.88 18.45 -3.89
C PHE A 102 14.66 17.39 -4.98
N PRO A 103 15.63 17.18 -5.90
CA PRO A 103 16.85 17.95 -6.13
C PRO A 103 16.58 19.28 -6.86
N ALA A 104 15.35 19.47 -7.33
CA ALA A 104 14.82 20.69 -7.91
C ALA A 104 13.30 20.68 -7.75
N HIS A 105 12.66 21.85 -7.90
CA HIS A 105 11.22 22.00 -7.79
C HIS A 105 10.44 21.01 -8.66
N HIS A 106 9.59 20.21 -8.03
CA HIS A 106 8.59 19.33 -8.64
C HIS A 106 7.48 19.01 -7.62
N THR A 107 6.58 18.10 -7.98
CA THR A 107 5.44 17.71 -7.14
C THR A 107 5.37 16.21 -6.91
N ASP A 108 5.12 15.83 -5.66
CA ASP A 108 5.06 14.44 -5.21
C ASP A 108 3.66 13.85 -5.36
N VAL A 109 3.48 12.98 -6.36
CA VAL A 109 2.17 12.43 -6.73
C VAL A 109 2.14 10.89 -6.76
N MET A 110 3.27 10.22 -6.77
CA MET A 110 3.37 8.75 -6.82
C MET A 110 4.30 8.23 -5.73
N GLN A 111 3.77 7.39 -4.86
CA GLN A 111 4.55 6.70 -3.83
C GLN A 111 4.66 5.22 -4.15
N GLN A 112 5.84 4.66 -3.92
CA GLN A 112 6.14 3.25 -4.19
C GLN A 112 6.87 2.63 -3.01
N TRP A 113 6.47 1.41 -2.67
CA TRP A 113 6.95 0.71 -1.48
C TRP A 113 7.69 -0.56 -1.88
N ILE A 114 8.73 -0.87 -1.10
CA ILE A 114 9.46 -2.14 -1.16
C ILE A 114 9.52 -2.75 0.23
N ASP A 115 9.71 -4.07 0.30
CA ASP A 115 10.10 -4.72 1.55
C ASP A 115 11.53 -4.30 1.89
N TYR A 116 11.73 -3.75 3.09
CA TYR A 116 13.03 -3.25 3.55
C TYR A 116 13.22 -3.42 5.07
N LYS A 117 14.34 -4.02 5.49
CA LYS A 117 14.66 -4.19 6.92
C LYS A 117 15.31 -2.92 7.46
N ALA A 118 14.49 -2.05 8.05
CA ALA A 118 14.99 -0.85 8.74
C ALA A 118 15.77 -1.22 10.01
N THR A 119 16.91 -0.57 10.24
CA THR A 119 17.58 -0.57 11.54
C THR A 119 17.32 0.77 12.25
N PRO A 120 17.06 0.79 13.57
CA PRO A 120 16.77 2.04 14.28
C PRO A 120 17.84 3.12 14.13
N THR A 121 19.09 2.74 13.87
CA THR A 121 20.23 3.66 13.75
C THR A 121 20.28 4.44 12.44
N THR A 122 19.42 4.12 11.45
CA THR A 122 19.48 4.74 10.10
C THR A 122 18.42 5.83 9.87
N TYR A 123 17.50 6.04 10.82
CA TYR A 123 16.36 6.95 10.63
C TYR A 123 16.78 8.41 10.45
N ASP A 124 17.72 8.90 11.27
CA ASP A 124 18.12 10.31 11.25
C ASP A 124 18.79 10.67 9.92
N GLU A 125 19.68 9.81 9.42
CA GLU A 125 20.40 10.04 8.16
C GLU A 125 19.44 10.04 6.96
N LEU A 126 18.46 9.13 6.93
CA LEU A 126 17.47 9.10 5.85
C LEU A 126 16.52 10.29 5.89
N ALA A 127 16.13 10.75 7.08
CA ALA A 127 15.33 11.95 7.25
C ALA A 127 16.07 13.22 6.78
N MET A 128 17.39 13.28 6.96
CA MET A 128 18.24 14.37 6.45
C MET A 128 18.50 14.28 4.95
N TYR A 129 18.43 13.08 4.38
CA TYR A 129 18.68 12.83 2.98
C TYR A 129 17.54 13.29 2.07
N ASP A 130 16.33 12.78 2.27
CA ASP A 130 15.17 13.06 1.41
C ASP A 130 13.88 12.92 2.23
N GLY A 131 13.13 14.03 2.36
CA GLY A 131 11.90 14.06 3.15
C GLY A 131 10.76 13.22 2.56
N SER A 132 10.92 12.76 1.31
CA SER A 132 9.97 11.89 0.62
C SER A 132 10.37 10.42 0.66
N VAL A 133 11.47 10.08 1.36
CA VAL A 133 11.81 8.71 1.74
C VAL A 133 11.29 8.41 3.14
N VAL A 134 10.51 7.34 3.27
CA VAL A 134 9.91 6.94 4.55
C VAL A 134 10.28 5.49 4.87
N LEU A 135 10.83 5.27 6.06
CA LEU A 135 10.99 3.95 6.66
C LEU A 135 9.86 3.67 7.64
N GLU A 136 9.28 2.47 7.54
CA GLU A 136 8.31 1.95 8.49
C GLU A 136 8.75 0.57 8.99
N ARG A 137 9.39 0.53 10.17
CA ARG A 137 9.95 -0.71 10.76
C ARG A 137 8.87 -1.77 11.05
N THR A 138 7.70 -1.33 11.52
CA THR A 138 6.58 -2.22 11.88
C THR A 138 6.12 -3.07 10.71
N SER A 139 5.84 -2.44 9.56
CA SER A 139 5.45 -3.14 8.34
C SER A 139 6.66 -3.72 7.58
N GLY A 140 7.87 -3.27 7.91
CA GLY A 140 9.11 -3.69 7.26
C GLY A 140 9.25 -3.12 5.87
N GLU A 141 8.96 -1.83 5.71
CA GLU A 141 8.87 -1.17 4.41
C GLU A 141 9.76 0.07 4.32
N MET A 142 10.29 0.31 3.13
CA MET A 142 10.82 1.60 2.72
C MET A 142 10.02 2.08 1.52
N SER A 143 9.75 3.38 1.46
CA SER A 143 9.06 4.00 0.34
C SER A 143 9.69 5.29 -0.09
N ALA A 144 9.49 5.63 -1.35
CA ALA A 144 9.83 6.93 -1.91
C ALA A 144 8.60 7.50 -2.61
N ARG A 145 8.44 8.83 -2.55
CA ARG A 145 7.38 9.57 -3.23
C ARG A 145 7.99 10.59 -4.19
N CYS A 146 7.52 10.61 -5.43
CA CYS A 146 7.97 11.53 -6.49
C CYS A 146 6.93 11.60 -7.63
N ASP A 147 7.24 12.27 -8.74
CA ASP A 147 6.43 12.27 -9.97
C ASP A 147 6.82 11.17 -10.97
N LYS A 148 7.99 10.55 -10.80
CA LYS A 148 8.54 9.53 -11.73
C LYS A 148 9.02 8.29 -10.99
N GLU A 149 8.79 7.13 -11.60
CA GLU A 149 9.22 5.85 -11.05
C GLU A 149 10.76 5.76 -10.96
N GLY A 150 11.45 6.28 -11.98
CA GLY A 150 12.91 6.30 -11.98
C GLY A 150 13.50 7.15 -10.85
N ALA A 151 12.80 8.22 -10.45
CA ALA A 151 13.22 9.02 -9.29
C ALA A 151 12.99 8.26 -7.97
N ASN A 152 11.91 7.46 -7.87
CA ASN A 152 11.70 6.57 -6.73
C ASN A 152 12.77 5.46 -6.65
N PHE A 153 13.19 4.86 -7.78
CA PHE A 153 14.32 3.93 -7.80
C PHE A 153 15.60 4.59 -7.27
N LEU A 154 15.92 5.78 -7.77
CA LEU A 154 17.10 6.54 -7.35
C LEU A 154 17.06 6.85 -5.85
N ALA A 155 15.92 7.35 -5.36
CA ALA A 155 15.73 7.69 -3.95
C ALA A 155 16.00 6.49 -3.04
N LEU A 156 15.41 5.34 -3.36
CA LEU A 156 15.53 4.11 -2.56
C LEU A 156 16.93 3.49 -2.64
N ASN A 157 17.59 3.57 -3.80
CA ASN A 157 18.96 3.07 -3.97
C ASN A 157 19.96 3.86 -3.11
N LEU A 158 19.84 5.18 -3.14
CA LEU A 158 20.70 6.05 -2.34
C LEU A 158 20.37 5.98 -0.84
N ALA A 159 19.10 5.81 -0.48
CA ALA A 159 18.71 5.51 0.90
C ALA A 159 19.35 4.20 1.39
N HIS A 160 19.39 3.15 0.56
CA HIS A 160 20.08 1.91 0.90
C HIS A 160 21.60 2.11 1.04
N ASP A 161 22.21 2.88 0.15
CA ASP A 161 23.64 3.18 0.24
C ASP A 161 24.00 3.95 1.52
N ILE A 162 23.14 4.87 1.98
CA ILE A 162 23.29 5.55 3.27
C ILE A 162 23.16 4.53 4.41
N ALA A 163 22.07 3.76 4.42
CA ALA A 163 21.78 2.80 5.48
C ALA A 163 22.86 1.70 5.65
N THR A 164 23.67 1.46 4.61
CA THR A 164 24.78 0.49 4.61
C THR A 164 26.15 1.15 4.78
N GLY A 165 26.21 2.48 4.96
CA GLY A 165 27.47 3.23 5.10
C GLY A 165 28.28 3.34 3.80
N LYS A 166 27.72 2.93 2.65
CA LYS A 166 28.35 3.07 1.34
C LYS A 166 28.35 4.51 0.84
N GLN A 167 27.44 5.35 1.34
CA GLN A 167 27.33 6.75 0.97
C GLN A 167 26.97 7.63 2.17
N THR A 168 27.44 8.88 2.15
CA THR A 168 27.05 9.93 3.10
C THR A 168 25.76 10.63 2.64
N VAL A 169 25.06 11.29 3.56
CA VAL A 169 23.87 12.08 3.22
C VAL A 169 24.17 13.12 2.14
N GLU A 170 25.25 13.90 2.31
CA GLU A 170 25.65 14.95 1.37
C GLU A 170 26.02 14.37 0.00
N GLY A 171 26.78 13.27 -0.01
CA GLY A 171 27.17 12.58 -1.23
C GLY A 171 25.98 11.99 -1.98
N ALA A 172 25.00 11.43 -1.25
CA ALA A 172 23.76 10.93 -1.83
C ALA A 172 22.94 12.06 -2.47
N ARG A 173 22.78 13.19 -1.77
CA ARG A 173 22.06 14.37 -2.31
C ARG A 173 22.69 14.90 -3.59
N LYS A 174 24.03 14.97 -3.64
CA LYS A 174 24.78 15.35 -4.84
C LYS A 174 24.57 14.34 -5.98
N MET A 175 24.75 13.05 -5.70
CA MET A 175 24.59 11.99 -6.69
C MET A 175 23.16 11.94 -7.25
N TYR A 176 22.15 12.21 -6.42
CA TYR A 176 20.77 12.30 -6.86
C TYR A 176 20.61 13.33 -7.99
N GLY A 177 21.08 14.56 -7.75
CA GLY A 177 21.03 15.64 -8.73
C GLY A 177 21.71 15.25 -10.05
N GLU A 178 22.90 14.64 -9.96
CA GLU A 178 23.67 14.17 -11.13
C GLU A 178 22.92 13.11 -11.94
N GLN A 179 22.32 12.11 -11.27
CA GLN A 179 21.55 11.04 -11.90
C GLN A 179 20.28 11.57 -12.57
N ILE A 180 19.56 12.52 -11.94
CA ILE A 180 18.39 13.15 -12.56
C ILE A 180 18.79 13.96 -13.80
N VAL A 181 19.89 14.71 -13.75
CA VAL A 181 20.39 15.44 -14.92
C VAL A 181 20.79 14.48 -16.04
N ALA A 182 21.45 13.36 -15.73
CA ALA A 182 21.78 12.33 -16.70
C ALA A 182 20.53 11.71 -17.34
N MET A 183 19.56 11.29 -16.52
CA MET A 183 18.28 10.73 -16.97
C MET A 183 17.53 11.69 -17.89
N LYS A 184 17.41 12.98 -17.51
CA LYS A 184 16.75 14.01 -18.33
C LYS A 184 17.46 14.25 -19.66
N ALA A 185 18.77 14.10 -19.70
CA ALA A 185 19.57 14.23 -20.91
C ALA A 185 19.59 12.95 -21.77
N GLY A 186 18.87 11.89 -21.39
CA GLY A 186 18.91 10.60 -22.08
C GLY A 186 20.26 9.88 -21.98
N ARG A 187 21.11 10.28 -21.04
CA ARG A 187 22.38 9.61 -20.72
C ARG A 187 22.13 8.47 -19.74
N SER A 188 23.10 7.56 -19.62
CA SER A 188 23.03 6.48 -18.65
C SER A 188 22.85 7.03 -17.23
N ALA A 189 21.83 6.53 -16.53
CA ALA A 189 21.51 6.87 -15.16
C ALA A 189 21.05 5.60 -14.42
N PRO A 190 21.98 4.66 -14.13
CA PRO A 190 21.61 3.31 -13.71
C PRO A 190 20.71 3.30 -12.46
N TYR A 191 20.96 4.20 -11.50
CA TYR A 191 20.21 4.25 -10.24
C TYR A 191 18.73 4.61 -10.44
N THR A 192 18.36 5.11 -11.62
CA THR A 192 16.96 5.42 -11.98
C THR A 192 16.23 4.26 -12.67
N GLU A 193 16.93 3.18 -13.01
CA GLU A 193 16.38 2.13 -13.88
C GLU A 193 15.82 0.93 -13.10
N ARG A 194 16.40 0.65 -11.92
CA ARG A 194 16.07 -0.51 -11.07
C ARG A 194 16.66 -0.34 -9.67
N LEU A 195 16.26 -1.22 -8.76
CA LEU A 195 16.95 -1.38 -7.48
C LEU A 195 18.37 -1.93 -7.71
N MET A 196 19.34 -1.41 -6.95
CA MET A 196 20.76 -1.78 -6.99
C MET A 196 21.15 -2.81 -5.92
N PHE A 197 20.17 -3.25 -5.15
CA PHE A 197 20.31 -4.24 -4.10
C PHE A 197 19.25 -5.33 -4.26
N GLY A 198 19.49 -6.49 -3.65
CA GLY A 198 18.54 -7.60 -3.68
C GLY A 198 17.30 -7.30 -2.82
N MET A 199 16.13 -7.74 -3.27
CA MET A 199 14.91 -7.67 -2.47
C MET A 199 15.10 -8.43 -1.15
N MET A 200 14.76 -7.77 -0.04
CA MET A 200 14.80 -8.39 1.28
C MET A 200 13.53 -9.19 1.54
N SER A 201 13.59 -10.13 2.49
CA SER A 201 12.44 -10.89 2.97
C SER A 201 12.39 -10.86 4.50
N ASN A 202 11.22 -11.16 5.09
CA ASN A 202 11.01 -11.14 6.54
C ASN A 202 11.41 -9.81 7.19
N THR A 203 11.04 -8.70 6.54
CA THR A 203 11.49 -7.35 6.88
C THR A 203 10.73 -6.73 8.04
N ALA A 204 9.49 -7.16 8.28
CA ALA A 204 8.68 -6.66 9.39
C ALA A 204 9.39 -6.82 10.74
N ASP A 205 9.25 -5.81 11.59
CA ASP A 205 9.65 -5.82 12.99
C ASP A 205 8.56 -5.10 13.79
N PRO A 206 7.60 -5.86 14.38
CA PRO A 206 6.42 -5.30 15.03
C PRO A 206 6.72 -4.59 16.36
N ASP A 207 8.00 -4.43 16.71
CA ASP A 207 8.46 -4.00 18.02
C ASP A 207 8.04 -4.97 19.14
N ARG A 208 8.16 -4.52 20.39
CA ARG A 208 7.85 -5.29 21.60
C ARG A 208 6.84 -4.54 22.46
N PRO A 209 6.02 -5.26 23.26
CA PRO A 209 5.20 -4.64 24.30
C PRO A 209 6.05 -3.85 25.29
N ALA A 210 5.50 -2.76 25.83
CA ALA A 210 6.14 -1.98 26.88
C ALA A 210 6.50 -2.88 28.09
N GLY A 211 7.70 -2.72 28.64
CA GLY A 211 8.17 -3.46 29.81
C GLY A 211 8.88 -4.79 29.51
N MET A 212 8.93 -5.24 28.26
CA MET A 212 9.84 -6.33 27.86
C MET A 212 11.24 -5.78 27.55
N ALA A 213 12.28 -6.35 28.17
CA ALA A 213 13.65 -5.94 27.93
C ALA A 213 14.07 -6.14 26.47
N MET A 214 14.91 -5.23 25.96
CA MET A 214 15.59 -5.36 24.68
C MET A 214 16.66 -6.47 24.78
N THR A 215 16.26 -7.72 24.58
CA THR A 215 17.20 -8.80 24.24
C THR A 215 17.82 -8.48 22.88
N GLY A 216 18.94 -7.77 22.92
CA GLY A 216 19.72 -7.42 21.73
C GLY A 216 20.55 -8.60 21.28
N SER A 217 20.38 -9.01 20.02
CA SER A 217 21.47 -9.59 19.26
C SER A 217 22.16 -8.43 18.54
N ARG A 218 23.21 -7.87 19.16
CA ARG A 218 24.29 -7.28 18.37
C ARG A 218 24.96 -8.45 17.64
N GLN A 219 24.79 -8.51 16.33
CA GLN A 219 25.73 -9.16 15.43
C GLN A 219 26.18 -8.11 14.42
#